data_AF-A0A3P7IQ76-F1
#
_entry.id   AF-A0A3P7IQ76-F1
#
_cell.length_a   1.000
_cell.length_b   1.000
_cell.length_c   1.000
_cell.angle_alpha   90.00
_cell.angle_beta   90.00
_cell.angle_gamma   90.00
#
_symmetry.space_group_name_H-M   'P 1'
#
loop_
_entity.id
_entity.type
_entity.pdbx_description
1 polymer ?
#
loop_
_entity_poly.entity_id
_entity_poly.type
_entity_poly.pdbx_seq_one_letter_code
_entity_poly.pdbx_strand_id
1 'polypeptide(L)'
;MLEQTIVLHAYLLRYRMDIDKLKFAVSCSSNMNRSMEAHSFMQKRGFNIESYGSGNQVKLPGTAADKPNCYEFGKATYEFIYNDLKAKDSIYYTQNGLLNMLDRNRRIKPAPQKFQHEDKEFDVIICLEERVYDQVVDHLHTRPTTSGNPVHVINIDIEDNPEEATIGAWFVCELCGKVI
;
A
#
# COMPACT_ATOMS: atom_id res chain seq x y z
N MET A 1 -38.71 21.07 13.49
CA MET A 1 -37.79 21.10 12.33
C MET A 1 -36.35 21.40 12.73
N LEU A 2 -36.05 22.47 13.47
CA LEU A 2 -34.66 22.78 13.89
C LEU A 2 -33.98 21.70 14.75
N GLU A 3 -34.69 21.08 15.70
CA GLU A 3 -34.13 20.00 16.54
C GLU A 3 -33.81 18.73 15.73
N GLN A 4 -34.65 18.36 14.76
CA GLN A 4 -34.40 17.22 13.88
C GLN A 4 -33.17 17.46 12.99
N THR A 5 -32.95 18.68 12.50
CA THR A 5 -31.76 19.03 11.72
C THR A 5 -30.48 18.97 12.55
N ILE A 6 -30.51 19.42 13.82
CA ILE A 6 -29.35 19.34 14.72
C ILE A 6 -29.02 17.88 15.07
N VAL A 7 -30.04 17.06 15.35
CA VAL A 7 -29.86 15.63 15.64
C VAL A 7 -29.32 14.90 14.41
N LEU A 8 -29.82 15.18 13.20
CA LEU A 8 -29.31 14.57 11.96
C LEU A 8 -27.86 15.01 11.67
N HIS A 9 -27.52 16.28 11.90
CA HIS A 9 -26.16 16.79 11.71
C HIS A 9 -25.19 16.18 12.73
N ALA A 10 -25.61 16.05 14.00
CA ALA A 10 -24.83 15.37 15.02
C ALA A 10 -24.69 13.86 14.74
N TYR A 11 -25.72 13.21 14.19
CA TYR A 11 -25.67 11.80 13.80
C TYR A 11 -24.74 11.58 12.60
N LEU A 12 -24.81 12.44 11.58
CA LEU A 12 -23.90 12.43 10.42
C LEU A 12 -22.46 12.77 10.81
N LEU A 13 -22.25 13.71 11.73
CA LEU A 13 -20.93 14.01 12.30
C LEU A 13 -20.40 12.82 13.13
N ARG A 14 -21.26 12.16 13.91
CA ARG A 14 -20.88 10.96 14.69
C ARG A 14 -20.58 9.76 13.80
N TYR A 15 -21.31 9.57 12.70
CA TYR A 15 -21.03 8.56 11.68
C TYR A 15 -19.72 8.87 10.93
N ARG A 16 -19.48 10.13 10.54
CA ARG A 16 -18.19 10.58 9.99
C ARG A 16 -17.02 10.33 10.96
N MET A 17 -17.21 10.63 12.25
CA MET A 17 -16.17 10.48 13.27
C MET A 17 -15.77 9.03 13.59
N ASP A 18 -16.63 8.03 13.33
CA ASP A 18 -16.24 6.62 13.47
C ASP A 18 -15.55 6.08 12.21
N ILE A 19 -15.80 6.69 11.05
CA ILE A 19 -15.17 6.25 9.81
C ILE A 19 -13.78 6.88 9.59
N ASP A 20 -13.52 8.05 10.18
CA ASP A 20 -12.17 8.63 10.31
C ASP A 20 -11.17 7.71 11.08
N LYS A 21 -11.64 6.58 11.64
CA LYS A 21 -10.84 5.59 12.37
C LYS A 21 -10.51 4.33 11.57
N LEU A 22 -11.10 4.12 10.40
CA LEU A 22 -10.86 2.89 9.63
C LEU A 22 -9.37 2.74 9.33
N LYS A 23 -8.82 1.58 9.70
CA LYS A 23 -7.45 1.19 9.44
C LYS A 23 -7.40 0.50 8.08
N PHE A 24 -6.77 1.16 7.12
CA PHE A 24 -6.56 0.63 5.79
C PHE A 24 -5.17 -0.01 5.69
N ALA A 25 -5.07 -1.08 4.91
CA ALA A 25 -3.82 -1.55 4.34
C ALA A 25 -3.92 -1.63 2.82
N VAL A 26 -2.84 -1.30 2.11
CA VAL A 26 -2.73 -1.54 0.67
C VAL A 26 -1.53 -2.42 0.36
N SER A 27 -1.73 -3.48 -0.41
CA SER A 27 -0.69 -4.49 -0.69
C SER A 27 -0.44 -4.65 -2.18
N CYS A 28 0.83 -4.72 -2.57
CA CYS A 28 1.26 -5.19 -3.88
C CYS A 28 2.34 -6.27 -3.71
N SER A 29 3.04 -6.67 -4.78
CA SER A 29 4.06 -7.72 -4.67
C SER A 29 5.31 -7.29 -3.88
N SER A 30 5.94 -6.17 -4.25
CA SER A 30 7.25 -5.75 -3.72
C SER A 30 7.21 -4.58 -2.74
N ASN A 31 6.03 -4.04 -2.44
CA ASN A 31 5.89 -2.77 -1.72
C ASN A 31 6.75 -1.64 -2.29
N MET A 32 6.75 -1.46 -3.61
CA MET A 32 7.63 -0.50 -4.30
C MET A 32 6.87 0.54 -5.10
N ASN A 33 6.03 0.10 -6.05
CA ASN A 33 5.34 0.97 -6.99
C ASN A 33 3.89 1.23 -6.53
N ARG A 34 2.96 0.36 -6.95
CA ARG A 34 1.50 0.48 -6.78
C ARG A 34 1.05 0.77 -5.34
N SER A 35 1.45 -0.05 -4.35
CA SER A 35 1.03 0.13 -2.96
C SER A 35 1.59 1.41 -2.33
N MET A 36 2.79 1.83 -2.70
CA MET A 36 3.42 3.04 -2.17
C MET A 36 2.85 4.31 -2.81
N GLU A 37 2.43 4.25 -4.08
CA GLU A 37 1.72 5.34 -4.74
C GLU A 37 0.34 5.54 -4.08
N ALA A 38 -0.42 4.45 -3.88
CA ALA A 38 -1.69 4.47 -3.15
C ALA A 38 -1.53 4.97 -1.72
N HIS A 39 -0.51 4.51 -0.98
CA HIS A 39 -0.17 5.01 0.35
C HIS A 39 0.04 6.53 0.33
N SER A 40 0.88 7.04 -0.57
CA SER A 40 1.14 8.49 -0.65
C SER A 40 -0.13 9.30 -0.89
N PHE A 41 -1.01 8.83 -1.80
CA PHE A 41 -2.28 9.49 -2.10
C PHE A 41 -3.24 9.47 -0.91
N MET A 42 -3.46 8.30 -0.33
CA MET A 42 -4.38 8.13 0.81
C MET A 42 -3.88 8.90 2.04
N GLN A 43 -2.58 8.86 2.35
CA GLN A 43 -2.01 9.60 3.48
C GLN A 43 -2.22 11.11 3.33
N LYS A 44 -2.04 11.67 2.12
CA LYS A 44 -2.29 13.10 1.85
C LYS A 44 -3.76 13.49 2.02
N ARG A 45 -4.69 12.54 1.92
CA ARG A 45 -6.12 12.75 2.16
C ARG A 45 -6.55 12.42 3.60
N GLY A 46 -5.62 12.12 4.50
CA GLY A 46 -5.89 11.94 5.93
C GLY A 46 -6.33 10.53 6.34
N PHE A 47 -6.24 9.54 5.46
CA PHE A 47 -6.57 8.16 5.80
C PHE A 47 -5.55 7.57 6.78
N ASN A 48 -6.02 6.71 7.70
CA ASN A 48 -5.16 5.86 8.52
C ASN A 48 -4.74 4.63 7.69
N ILE A 49 -3.61 4.74 6.99
CA ILE A 49 -3.18 3.78 5.97
C ILE A 49 -1.78 3.22 6.27
N GLU A 50 -1.62 1.92 6.08
CA GLU A 50 -0.31 1.27 5.93
C GLU A 50 -0.19 0.57 4.57
N SER A 51 1.02 0.15 4.19
CA SER A 51 1.27 -0.49 2.88
C SER A 51 2.23 -1.66 3.00
N TYR A 52 2.02 -2.70 2.20
CA TYR A 52 2.82 -3.91 2.28
C TYR A 52 3.15 -4.54 0.92
N GLY A 53 4.06 -5.50 0.99
CA GLY A 53 4.42 -6.44 -0.06
C GLY A 53 3.99 -7.84 0.35
N SER A 54 3.41 -8.64 -0.54
CA SER A 54 3.09 -10.05 -0.26
C SER A 54 4.08 -11.02 -0.90
N GLY A 55 4.95 -10.55 -1.79
CA GLY A 55 5.93 -11.35 -2.51
C GLY A 55 7.02 -11.94 -1.61
N ASN A 56 7.78 -12.88 -2.17
CA ASN A 56 8.87 -13.52 -1.43
C ASN A 56 10.01 -12.55 -1.11
N GLN A 57 10.29 -11.61 -2.02
CA GLN A 57 11.34 -10.60 -1.93
C GLN A 57 10.94 -9.37 -2.74
N VAL A 58 11.60 -8.25 -2.47
CA VAL A 58 11.47 -7.02 -3.26
C VAL A 58 12.18 -7.24 -4.59
N LYS A 59 11.46 -7.06 -5.71
CA LYS A 59 12.02 -7.15 -7.06
C LYS A 59 11.83 -5.83 -7.79
N LEU A 60 12.91 -5.30 -8.34
CA LEU A 60 12.92 -4.12 -9.20
C LEU A 60 13.49 -4.47 -10.58
N PRO A 61 13.03 -3.82 -11.66
CA PRO A 61 13.63 -3.96 -12.98
C PRO A 61 15.15 -3.71 -12.95
N GLY A 62 15.91 -4.50 -13.69
CA GLY A 62 17.34 -4.28 -13.92
C GLY A 62 17.60 -3.89 -15.37
N THR A 63 18.82 -4.10 -15.85
CA THR A 63 19.23 -3.77 -17.23
C THR A 63 18.70 -4.76 -18.28
N ALA A 64 18.23 -5.92 -17.85
CA ALA A 64 17.60 -6.93 -18.70
C ALA A 64 16.50 -7.66 -17.90
N ALA A 65 15.54 -8.27 -18.60
CA ALA A 65 14.39 -8.94 -18.00
C ALA A 65 14.80 -10.14 -17.11
N ASP A 66 15.90 -10.81 -17.44
CA ASP A 66 16.48 -11.93 -16.69
C ASP A 66 17.39 -11.49 -15.53
N LYS A 67 17.64 -10.19 -15.36
CA LYS A 67 18.54 -9.63 -14.36
C LYS A 67 17.86 -8.60 -13.44
N PRO A 68 16.81 -8.98 -12.69
CA PRO A 68 16.15 -8.07 -11.76
C PRO A 68 17.03 -7.76 -10.54
N ASN A 69 16.89 -6.57 -9.98
CA ASN A 69 17.46 -6.23 -8.68
C ASN A 69 16.57 -6.82 -7.58
N CYS A 70 17.13 -7.65 -6.72
CA CYS A 70 16.38 -8.40 -5.71
C CYS A 70 16.89 -8.06 -4.30
N TYR A 71 15.97 -7.80 -3.37
CA TYR A 71 16.29 -7.46 -1.98
C TYR A 71 15.34 -8.16 -1.00
N GLU A 72 15.86 -8.50 0.17
CA GLU A 72 15.09 -9.18 1.21
C GLU A 72 14.30 -8.18 2.06
N PHE A 73 13.00 -8.47 2.26
CA PHE A 73 12.17 -7.72 3.20
C PHE A 73 12.74 -7.79 4.62
N GLY A 74 12.63 -6.70 5.37
CA GLY A 74 13.14 -6.62 6.75
C GLY A 74 14.66 -6.43 6.87
N LYS A 75 15.44 -6.61 5.79
CA LYS A 75 16.88 -6.31 5.77
C LYS A 75 17.22 -5.04 4.98
N ALA A 76 16.58 -4.84 3.82
CA ALA A 76 16.87 -3.70 2.96
C ALA A 76 15.94 -2.50 3.25
N THR A 77 16.53 -1.32 3.48
CA THR A 77 15.79 -0.04 3.53
C THR A 77 15.68 0.57 2.14
N TYR A 78 14.74 1.49 1.91
CA TYR A 78 14.69 2.20 0.62
C TYR A 78 15.95 3.04 0.37
N GLU A 79 16.55 3.58 1.43
CA GLU A 79 17.81 4.33 1.34
C GLU A 79 18.96 3.42 0.90
N PHE A 80 19.04 2.19 1.43
CA PHE A 80 20.02 1.21 0.98
C PHE A 80 19.82 0.87 -0.50
N ILE A 81 18.58 0.56 -0.89
CA ILE A 81 18.25 0.19 -2.28
C ILE A 81 18.56 1.36 -3.24
N TYR A 82 18.24 2.59 -2.85
CA TYR A 82 18.56 3.79 -3.62
C TYR A 82 20.07 3.91 -3.88
N ASN A 83 20.88 3.79 -2.81
CA ASN A 83 22.33 3.92 -2.93
C ASN A 83 22.96 2.76 -3.73
N ASP A 84 22.43 1.54 -3.59
CA ASP A 84 22.86 0.39 -4.39
C ASP A 84 22.58 0.59 -5.89
N LEU A 85 21.37 1.00 -6.27
CA LEU A 85 21.05 1.27 -7.68
C LEU A 85 21.85 2.45 -8.22
N LYS A 86 22.00 3.52 -7.44
CA LYS A 86 22.79 4.69 -7.82
C LYS A 86 24.26 4.33 -8.07
N ALA A 87 24.84 3.46 -7.25
CA ALA A 87 26.21 2.98 -7.42
C ALA A 87 26.36 2.06 -8.63
N LYS A 88 25.34 1.27 -8.96
CA LYS A 88 25.34 0.38 -10.13
C LYS A 88 25.27 1.16 -11.45
N ASP A 89 24.28 2.03 -11.60
CA ASP A 89 24.13 2.88 -12.80
C ASP A 89 23.14 4.04 -12.54
N SER A 90 23.67 5.16 -12.05
CA SER A 90 22.84 6.32 -11.73
C SER A 90 22.09 6.89 -12.94
N ILE A 91 22.63 6.79 -14.16
CA ILE A 91 22.00 7.36 -15.35
C ILE A 91 20.80 6.49 -15.75
N TYR A 92 21.01 5.18 -15.88
CA TYR A 92 19.96 4.23 -16.24
C TYR A 92 18.79 4.25 -15.25
N TYR A 93 19.08 4.17 -13.95
CA TYR A 93 18.03 4.14 -12.91
C TYR A 93 17.36 5.50 -12.66
N THR A 94 17.95 6.60 -13.15
CA THR A 94 17.24 7.89 -13.22
C THR A 94 16.29 7.92 -14.42
N GLN A 95 16.76 7.49 -15.60
CA GLN A 95 15.98 7.52 -16.84
C GLN A 95 14.74 6.63 -16.79
N ASN A 96 14.81 5.47 -16.16
CA ASN A 96 13.66 4.57 -15.98
C ASN A 96 12.78 4.93 -14.75
N GLY A 97 13.09 6.01 -14.04
CA GLY A 97 12.30 6.50 -12.92
C GLY A 97 12.46 5.77 -11.58
N LEU A 98 13.28 4.71 -11.49
CA LEU A 98 13.41 3.93 -10.25
C LEU A 98 14.03 4.74 -9.10
N LEU A 99 15.03 5.58 -9.36
CA LEU A 99 15.59 6.44 -8.31
C LEU A 99 14.55 7.44 -7.79
N ASN A 100 13.71 8.01 -8.66
CA ASN A 100 12.65 8.93 -8.26
C ASN A 100 11.57 8.22 -7.42
N MET A 101 11.20 7.00 -7.81
CA MET A 101 10.26 6.15 -7.06
C MET A 101 10.79 5.83 -5.65
N LEU A 102 12.06 5.45 -5.54
CA LEU A 102 12.70 5.19 -4.25
C LEU A 102 12.78 6.45 -3.39
N ASP A 103 13.02 7.60 -4.01
CA ASP A 103 13.02 8.90 -3.36
C ASP A 103 11.65 9.24 -2.75
N ARG A 104 10.57 8.94 -3.46
CA ARG A 104 9.20 9.01 -2.93
C ARG A 104 9.04 8.06 -1.74
N ASN A 105 9.47 6.80 -1.89
CA ASN A 105 9.24 5.77 -0.87
C ASN A 105 9.93 6.07 0.46
N ARG A 106 11.19 6.53 0.44
CA ARG A 106 11.94 6.89 1.66
C ARG A 106 11.35 8.08 2.42
N ARG A 107 10.56 8.95 1.75
CA ARG A 107 9.81 10.04 2.39
C ARG A 107 8.55 9.56 3.11
N ILE A 108 8.02 8.38 2.74
CA ILE A 108 6.79 7.82 3.31
C ILE A 108 7.12 6.92 4.49
N LYS A 109 8.07 5.99 4.34
CA LYS A 109 8.50 5.06 5.40
C LYS A 109 9.92 4.52 5.13
N PRO A 110 10.65 3.97 6.12
CA PRO A 110 12.07 3.66 5.96
C PRO A 110 12.37 2.43 5.07
N ALA A 111 11.47 1.44 5.05
CA ALA A 111 11.72 0.17 4.36
C ALA A 111 10.43 -0.43 3.77
N PRO A 112 10.53 -1.26 2.71
CA PRO A 112 9.45 -2.12 2.29
C PRO A 112 9.17 -3.17 3.38
N GLN A 113 7.88 -3.41 3.66
CA GLN A 113 7.42 -4.34 4.69
C GLN A 113 6.66 -5.49 4.04
N LYS A 114 6.84 -6.69 4.56
CA LYS A 114 6.14 -7.88 4.08
C LYS A 114 4.87 -8.09 4.91
N PHE A 115 3.73 -8.23 4.25
CA PHE A 115 2.42 -8.36 4.90
C PHE A 115 2.40 -9.53 5.90
N GLN A 116 2.98 -10.67 5.50
CA GLN A 116 3.00 -11.88 6.31
C GLN A 116 3.89 -11.79 7.57
N HIS A 117 4.62 -10.69 7.77
CA HIS A 117 5.44 -10.46 8.96
C HIS A 117 4.79 -9.51 9.97
N GLU A 118 3.57 -9.03 9.73
CA GLU A 118 2.97 -7.92 10.48
C GLU A 118 1.67 -8.33 11.17
N ASP A 119 1.66 -8.37 12.50
CA ASP A 119 0.50 -8.79 13.34
C ASP A 119 -0.54 -7.70 13.58
N LYS A 120 -0.63 -6.72 12.67
CA LYS A 120 -1.58 -5.61 12.78
C LYS A 120 -2.97 -5.98 12.27
N GLU A 121 -3.98 -5.43 12.92
CA GLU A 121 -5.38 -5.53 12.48
C GLU A 121 -5.76 -4.33 11.60
N PHE A 122 -6.49 -4.62 10.53
CA PHE A 122 -7.04 -3.67 9.58
C PHE A 122 -8.53 -3.92 9.41
N ASP A 123 -9.28 -2.87 9.10
CA ASP A 123 -10.69 -2.97 8.76
C ASP A 123 -10.84 -3.31 7.27
N VAL A 124 -9.97 -2.74 6.43
CA VAL A 124 -9.98 -2.93 4.97
C VAL A 124 -8.57 -3.15 4.44
N ILE A 125 -8.37 -4.21 3.66
CA ILE A 125 -7.13 -4.51 2.93
C ILE A 125 -7.42 -4.44 1.42
N ILE A 126 -6.69 -3.59 0.71
CA ILE A 126 -6.76 -3.47 -0.75
C ILE A 126 -5.55 -4.19 -1.37
N CYS A 127 -5.81 -5.19 -2.19
CA CYS A 127 -4.82 -5.93 -2.98
C CYS A 127 -4.81 -5.40 -4.41
N LEU A 128 -3.61 -5.14 -4.96
CA LEU A 128 -3.48 -4.46 -6.26
C LEU A 128 -3.19 -5.42 -7.44
N GLU A 129 -3.38 -6.72 -7.24
CA GLU A 129 -3.43 -7.79 -8.23
C GLU A 129 -3.96 -9.09 -7.61
N GLU A 130 -4.63 -9.94 -8.39
CA GLU A 130 -5.22 -11.21 -7.93
C GLU A 130 -4.24 -12.11 -7.16
N ARG A 131 -3.00 -12.24 -7.63
CA ARG A 131 -1.98 -13.04 -6.92
C ARG A 131 -1.68 -12.52 -5.51
N VAL A 132 -1.68 -11.19 -5.33
CA VAL A 132 -1.47 -10.58 -4.01
C VAL A 132 -2.68 -10.83 -3.12
N TYR A 133 -3.88 -10.81 -3.69
CA TYR A 133 -5.11 -11.16 -2.98
C TYR A 133 -5.04 -12.57 -2.42
N ASP A 134 -4.71 -13.58 -3.24
CA ASP A 134 -4.56 -14.97 -2.79
C ASP A 134 -3.56 -15.08 -1.65
N GLN A 135 -2.38 -14.46 -1.79
CA GLN A 135 -1.33 -14.50 -0.77
C GLN A 135 -1.74 -13.84 0.56
N VAL A 136 -2.52 -12.77 0.51
CA VAL A 136 -3.05 -12.09 1.69
C VAL A 136 -4.12 -12.96 2.36
N VAL A 137 -5.07 -13.47 1.58
CA VAL A 137 -6.17 -14.30 2.07
C VAL A 137 -5.64 -15.61 2.68
N ASP A 138 -4.72 -16.30 2.01
CA ASP A 138 -4.07 -17.51 2.53
C ASP A 138 -3.38 -17.23 3.87
N HIS A 139 -2.64 -16.11 3.95
CA HIS A 139 -1.98 -15.74 5.19
C HIS A 139 -3.00 -15.51 6.31
N LEU A 140 -4.06 -14.74 6.06
CA LEU A 140 -5.11 -14.47 7.06
C LEU A 140 -5.79 -15.76 7.56
N HIS A 141 -6.01 -16.76 6.69
CA HIS A 141 -6.57 -18.06 7.09
C HIS A 141 -5.63 -18.88 7.98
N THR A 142 -4.32 -18.70 7.84
CA THR A 142 -3.34 -19.41 8.68
C THR A 142 -3.09 -18.75 10.04
N ARG A 143 -3.55 -17.50 10.23
CA ARG A 143 -3.35 -16.78 11.48
C ARG A 143 -4.27 -17.30 12.58
N PRO A 144 -3.77 -17.46 13.82
CA PRO A 144 -4.65 -17.75 14.94
C PRO A 144 -5.60 -16.58 15.16
N THR A 145 -6.90 -16.87 15.27
CA THR A 145 -7.89 -15.83 15.56
C THR A 145 -7.68 -15.28 16.97
N THR A 146 -7.25 -14.03 17.07
CA THR A 146 -7.00 -13.36 18.35
C THR A 146 -8.20 -12.53 18.83
N SER A 147 -8.75 -11.66 17.97
CA SER A 147 -9.84 -10.73 18.36
C SER A 147 -11.22 -11.13 17.86
N GLY A 148 -11.31 -11.88 16.76
CA GLY A 148 -12.57 -12.17 16.08
C GLY A 148 -13.12 -11.00 15.26
N ASN A 149 -12.38 -9.88 15.15
CA ASN A 149 -12.77 -8.75 14.32
C ASN A 149 -12.74 -9.14 12.82
N PRO A 150 -13.79 -8.84 12.04
CA PRO A 150 -13.76 -9.10 10.60
C PRO A 150 -12.83 -8.11 9.89
N VAL A 151 -12.26 -8.54 8.77
CA VAL A 151 -11.49 -7.69 7.84
C VAL A 151 -12.03 -7.88 6.43
N HIS A 152 -12.21 -6.79 5.69
CA HIS A 152 -12.61 -6.82 4.29
C HIS A 152 -11.38 -6.83 3.39
N VAL A 153 -11.23 -7.84 2.55
CA VAL A 153 -10.16 -7.91 1.54
C VAL A 153 -10.75 -7.68 0.16
N ILE A 154 -10.24 -6.67 -0.56
CA ILE A 154 -10.74 -6.25 -1.87
C ILE A 154 -9.58 -6.30 -2.87
N ASN A 155 -9.79 -6.98 -4.01
CA ASN A 155 -8.84 -6.94 -5.12
C ASN A 155 -9.20 -5.85 -6.14
N ILE A 156 -8.21 -5.11 -6.61
CA ILE A 156 -8.30 -4.15 -7.71
C ILE A 156 -7.06 -4.36 -8.57
N ASP A 157 -7.22 -4.94 -9.76
CA ASP A 157 -6.08 -5.17 -10.64
C ASP A 157 -5.56 -3.85 -11.21
N ILE A 158 -4.30 -3.55 -10.90
CA ILE A 158 -3.58 -2.39 -11.41
C ILE A 158 -2.28 -2.89 -12.05
N GLU A 159 -2.02 -2.50 -13.30
CA GLU A 159 -0.78 -2.84 -13.98
C GLU A 159 0.45 -2.25 -13.27
N ASP A 160 1.56 -2.98 -13.29
CA ASP A 160 2.77 -2.56 -12.55
C ASP A 160 3.66 -1.62 -13.36
N ASN A 161 3.10 -0.48 -13.75
CA ASN A 161 3.83 0.64 -14.35
C ASN A 161 3.51 1.95 -13.59
N PRO A 162 4.31 3.02 -13.75
CA PRO A 162 4.11 4.27 -13.02
C PRO A 162 2.75 4.94 -13.30
N GLU A 163 2.32 4.96 -14.56
CA GLU A 163 1.10 5.65 -15.01
C GLU A 163 -0.15 5.00 -14.41
N GLU A 164 -0.27 3.68 -14.55
CA GLU A 164 -1.38 2.89 -14.00
C GLU A 164 -1.36 2.88 -12.47
N ALA A 165 -0.18 2.90 -11.83
CA ALA A 165 -0.07 3.04 -10.38
C ALA A 165 -0.67 4.38 -9.89
N THR A 166 -0.48 5.47 -10.61
CA THR A 166 -1.07 6.77 -10.25
C THR A 166 -2.58 6.80 -10.48
N ILE A 167 -3.07 6.27 -11.61
CA ILE A 167 -4.51 6.18 -11.90
C ILE A 167 -5.20 5.28 -10.86
N GLY A 168 -4.60 4.13 -10.59
CA GLY A 168 -5.08 3.18 -9.60
C GLY A 168 -5.04 3.73 -8.18
N ALA A 169 -4.02 4.49 -7.79
CA ALA A 169 -3.97 5.18 -6.50
C ALA A 169 -5.13 6.17 -6.32
N TRP A 170 -5.48 6.92 -7.38
CA TRP A 170 -6.65 7.79 -7.35
C TRP A 170 -7.94 6.98 -7.20
N PHE A 171 -8.12 5.91 -7.97
CA PHE A 171 -9.30 5.04 -7.88
C PHE A 171 -9.46 4.40 -6.49
N VAL A 172 -8.38 3.86 -5.92
CA VAL A 172 -8.36 3.31 -4.54
C VAL A 172 -8.78 4.39 -3.55
N CYS A 173 -8.28 5.60 -3.70
CA CYS A 173 -8.61 6.70 -2.81
C CYS A 173 -10.08 7.14 -2.91
N GLU A 174 -10.65 7.18 -4.11
CA GLU A 174 -12.08 7.46 -4.33
C GLU A 174 -12.97 6.33 -3.80
N LEU A 175 -12.57 5.06 -4.00
CA LEU A 175 -13.31 3.92 -3.47
C LEU A 175 -13.34 3.96 -1.94
N CYS A 176 -12.17 4.05 -1.31
CA CYS A 176 -12.07 4.12 0.15
C CYS A 176 -12.79 5.35 0.70
N GLY A 177 -12.72 6.49 0.01
CA GLY A 177 -13.42 7.71 0.40
C GLY A 177 -14.94 7.66 0.30
N LYS A 178 -15.53 6.65 -0.39
CA LYS A 178 -16.97 6.38 -0.38
C LYS A 178 -17.41 5.37 0.68
N VAL A 179 -16.44 4.62 1.23
CA VAL A 179 -16.65 3.78 2.42
C VAL A 179 -16.66 4.65 3.68
N ILE A 180 -16.09 5.87 3.58
CA ILE A 180 -16.19 7.00 4.53
C ILE A 180 -17.40 7.89 4.26
#